data_AF-A0A1F9MF05-F1
#
_entry.id   AF-A0A1F9MF05-F1
#
_cell.length_a   1.000
_cell.length_b   1.000
_cell.length_c   1.000
_cell.angle_alpha   90.00
_cell.angle_beta   90.00
_cell.angle_gamma   90.00
#
_symmetry.space_group_name_H-M   'P 1'
#
loop_
_entity.id
_entity.type
_entity.pdbx_description
1 polymer ?
#
loop_
_entity_poly.entity_id
_entity_poly.type
_entity_poly.pdbx_seq_one_letter_code
_entity_poly.pdbx_strand_id
1 'polypeptide(L)'
;MNEPIRCSTCVLPASFPGEAFDAEGRCHNCQEHSPEASREARAAGRRELETVYARYRGWGSPNCVLAFSGGKDSAFTLAHLVREAGLKPLAVLIDHGAIAGEALENASRVCAALEVDLLILKPAPSLFRRLVRASLELPELHPPSALRRASAICLSCISLINAQVTAVALEKAAPILAGGYVSGQHPDDRPVLRIPKAAKHRLGELQAQRFGKLLGPEVQAYFTLPEHRYTTYPHPELTLINPLLATPIAEREKLAALAELGWRQPPGTGRNSSNCLLNDLAVILHQRRHGFHPYVFEVAAQVRNGELSRSEALAKLSLDHLDPADFHALARQFGLDPSVLDV
;
A
#
# COMPACT_ATOMS: atom_id res chain seq x y z
N MET A 1 -17.37 -26.18 -5.59
CA MET A 1 -17.17 -25.69 -4.20
C MET A 1 -18.36 -24.82 -3.87
N ASN A 2 -19.03 -25.02 -2.73
CA ASN A 2 -20.13 -24.13 -2.32
C ASN A 2 -19.59 -22.71 -2.14
N GLU A 3 -20.33 -21.73 -2.63
CA GLU A 3 -19.97 -20.32 -2.47
C GLU A 3 -19.84 -19.99 -0.97
N PRO A 4 -18.74 -19.36 -0.53
CA PRO A 4 -18.57 -19.06 0.89
C PRO A 4 -19.67 -18.12 1.36
N ILE A 5 -20.21 -18.39 2.55
CA ILE A 5 -21.15 -17.48 3.22
C ILE A 5 -20.46 -16.12 3.37
N ARG A 6 -21.12 -15.05 2.93
CA ARG A 6 -20.62 -13.67 2.98
C ARG A 6 -21.62 -12.78 3.68
N CYS A 7 -21.14 -11.68 4.24
CA CYS A 7 -21.96 -10.63 4.81
C CYS A 7 -23.02 -10.18 3.81
N SER A 8 -24.27 -10.01 4.24
CA SER A 8 -25.38 -9.57 3.40
C SER A 8 -25.25 -8.10 2.94
N THR A 9 -24.50 -7.28 3.69
CA THR A 9 -24.27 -5.85 3.37
C THR A 9 -23.00 -5.62 2.54
N CYS A 10 -21.82 -6.06 3.01
CA CYS A 10 -20.54 -5.79 2.31
C CYS A 10 -20.16 -6.91 1.34
N VAL A 11 -19.04 -7.62 1.57
CA VAL A 11 -18.64 -8.87 0.87
C VAL A 11 -17.76 -9.78 1.74
N LEU A 12 -17.59 -9.42 3.02
CA LEU A 12 -16.67 -10.10 3.94
C LEU A 12 -17.12 -11.56 4.17
N PRO A 13 -16.27 -12.57 3.91
CA PRO A 13 -16.63 -13.96 4.00
C PRO A 13 -16.55 -14.46 5.44
N ALA A 14 -17.29 -15.53 5.74
CA ALA A 14 -17.22 -16.20 7.04
C ALA A 14 -15.87 -16.88 7.31
N SER A 15 -15.03 -17.06 6.28
CA SER A 15 -13.65 -17.49 6.44
C SER A 15 -12.70 -16.38 6.92
N PHE A 16 -13.15 -15.12 7.00
CA PHE A 16 -12.30 -14.03 7.49
C PHE A 16 -12.07 -14.18 9.01
N PRO A 17 -10.82 -14.11 9.51
CA PRO A 17 -10.50 -14.48 10.89
C PRO A 17 -11.19 -13.60 11.94
N GLY A 18 -11.95 -14.24 12.83
CA GLY A 18 -12.61 -13.58 13.95
C GLY A 18 -13.95 -12.92 13.63
N GLU A 19 -14.54 -13.20 12.46
CA GLU A 19 -15.87 -12.66 12.14
C GLU A 19 -17.00 -13.53 12.69
N ALA A 20 -18.03 -12.84 13.17
CA ALA A 20 -19.32 -13.40 13.50
C ALA A 20 -20.41 -12.62 12.73
N PHE A 21 -21.51 -13.30 12.43
CA PHE A 21 -22.66 -12.75 11.73
C PHE A 21 -23.84 -12.67 12.68
N ASP A 22 -24.65 -11.61 12.56
CA ASP A 22 -25.96 -11.54 13.21
C ASP A 22 -27.00 -12.44 12.50
N ALA A 23 -28.23 -12.49 13.04
CA ALA A 23 -29.31 -13.28 12.47
C ALA A 23 -29.69 -12.84 11.05
N GLU A 24 -29.42 -11.57 10.70
CA GLU A 24 -29.63 -10.98 9.38
C GLU A 24 -28.44 -11.19 8.43
N GLY A 25 -27.43 -11.94 8.84
CA GLY A 25 -26.25 -12.27 8.04
C GLY A 25 -25.28 -11.11 7.85
N ARG A 26 -25.26 -10.10 8.73
CA ARG A 26 -24.31 -8.98 8.69
C ARG A 26 -23.12 -9.25 9.60
N CYS A 27 -21.91 -9.00 9.09
CA CYS A 27 -20.69 -9.09 9.90
C CYS A 27 -20.59 -7.96 10.93
N HIS A 28 -19.80 -8.18 11.98
CA HIS A 28 -19.57 -7.21 13.06
C HIS A 28 -19.18 -5.81 12.55
N ASN A 29 -18.27 -5.75 11.57
CA ASN A 29 -17.85 -4.49 10.94
C ASN A 29 -19.00 -3.72 10.25
N CYS A 30 -20.03 -4.40 9.77
CA CYS A 30 -21.22 -3.74 9.20
C CYS A 30 -22.23 -3.34 10.28
N GLN A 31 -22.28 -4.09 11.39
CA GLN A 31 -23.13 -3.76 12.53
C GLN A 31 -22.67 -2.47 13.23
N GLU A 32 -21.36 -2.26 13.33
CA GLU A 32 -20.77 -1.06 13.95
C GLU A 32 -20.62 0.14 13.00
N HIS A 33 -20.83 -0.06 11.70
CA HIS A 33 -20.62 0.99 10.71
C HIS A 33 -21.74 2.04 10.75
N SER A 34 -21.36 3.31 10.93
CA SER A 34 -22.23 4.47 10.74
C SER A 34 -21.78 5.29 9.52
N PRO A 35 -22.61 5.39 8.46
CA PRO A 35 -22.33 6.25 7.33
C PRO A 35 -22.14 7.72 7.71
N GLU A 36 -22.89 8.22 8.70
CA GLU A 36 -22.78 9.59 9.23
C GLU A 36 -21.40 9.80 9.86
N ALA A 37 -20.99 8.91 10.76
CA ALA A 37 -19.69 8.98 11.41
C ALA A 37 -18.54 8.88 10.39
N SER A 38 -18.66 8.03 9.37
CA SER A 38 -17.68 7.94 8.29
C SER A 38 -17.61 9.21 7.44
N ARG A 39 -18.74 9.88 7.15
CA ARG A 39 -18.75 11.18 6.44
C ARG A 39 -18.09 12.27 7.28
N GLU A 40 -18.37 12.30 8.59
CA GLU A 40 -17.78 13.26 9.51
C GLU A 40 -16.26 13.05 9.65
N ALA A 41 -15.82 11.81 9.84
CA ALA A 41 -14.40 11.46 9.93
C ALA A 41 -13.63 11.88 8.67
N ARG A 42 -14.18 11.65 7.47
CA ARG A 42 -13.58 12.14 6.22
C ARG A 42 -13.51 13.66 6.15
N ALA A 43 -14.58 14.36 6.56
CA ALA A 43 -14.59 15.82 6.56
C ALA A 43 -13.56 16.39 7.56
N ALA A 44 -13.41 15.77 8.73
CA ALA A 44 -12.38 16.12 9.71
C ALA A 44 -10.98 15.87 9.13
N GLY A 45 -10.75 14.71 8.51
CA GLY A 45 -9.50 14.37 7.84
C GLY A 45 -9.12 15.34 6.72
N ARG A 46 -10.10 15.81 5.92
CA ARG A 46 -9.84 16.86 4.90
C ARG A 46 -9.39 18.17 5.53
N ARG A 47 -10.06 18.64 6.60
CA ARG A 47 -9.63 19.85 7.31
C ARG A 47 -8.22 19.72 7.90
N GLU A 48 -7.89 18.52 8.40
CA GLU A 48 -6.56 18.25 8.94
C GLU A 48 -5.48 18.24 7.84
N LEU A 49 -5.76 17.62 6.69
CA LEU A 49 -4.87 17.66 5.53
C LEU A 49 -4.64 19.09 5.04
N GLU A 50 -5.71 19.89 4.90
CA GLU A 50 -5.56 21.31 4.51
C GLU A 50 -4.70 22.10 5.50
N THR A 51 -4.80 21.81 6.79
CA THR A 51 -3.93 22.42 7.81
C THR A 51 -2.46 22.05 7.58
N VAL A 52 -2.18 20.79 7.23
CA VAL A 52 -0.81 20.34 6.86
C VAL A 52 -0.36 21.02 5.57
N TYR A 53 -1.20 21.05 4.53
CA TYR A 53 -0.87 21.66 3.25
C TYR A 53 -0.56 23.14 3.40
N ALA A 54 -1.42 23.90 4.06
CA ALA A 54 -1.24 25.33 4.29
C ALA A 54 0.07 25.63 5.05
N ARG A 55 0.48 24.77 5.98
CA ARG A 55 1.73 24.93 6.73
C ARG A 55 2.97 24.84 5.86
N TYR A 56 2.98 23.95 4.86
CA TYR A 56 4.17 23.61 4.07
C TYR A 56 4.12 24.11 2.61
N ARG A 57 2.98 24.64 2.16
CA ARG A 57 2.84 25.30 0.85
C ARG A 57 3.83 26.46 0.76
N GLY A 58 4.52 26.57 -0.38
CA GLY A 58 5.54 27.61 -0.59
C GLY A 58 6.90 27.36 0.08
N TRP A 59 7.06 26.28 0.86
CA TRP A 59 8.38 25.87 1.35
C TRP A 59 9.31 25.47 0.20
N GLY A 60 10.60 25.30 0.53
CA GLY A 60 11.62 24.79 -0.41
C GLY A 60 11.29 23.41 -0.99
N SER A 61 12.06 22.97 -1.98
CA SER A 61 11.88 21.66 -2.62
C SER A 61 13.00 20.68 -2.20
N PRO A 62 12.68 19.41 -1.88
CA PRO A 62 11.33 18.87 -1.71
C PRO A 62 10.78 19.17 -0.31
N ASN A 63 9.50 19.58 -0.22
CA ASN A 63 8.79 19.69 1.07
C ASN A 63 7.93 18.45 1.38
N CYS A 64 7.90 17.48 0.46
CA CYS A 64 7.17 16.24 0.56
C CYS A 64 7.95 15.14 -0.14
N VAL A 65 7.97 13.94 0.43
CA VAL A 65 8.42 12.73 -0.28
C VAL A 65 7.23 11.81 -0.44
N LEU A 66 6.93 11.39 -1.66
CA LEU A 66 5.86 10.44 -1.95
C LEU A 66 6.44 9.03 -2.17
N ALA A 67 5.93 8.05 -1.42
CA ALA A 67 6.12 6.65 -1.77
C ALA A 67 5.34 6.35 -3.07
N PHE A 68 6.04 6.38 -4.19
CA PHE A 68 5.47 6.35 -5.53
C PHE A 68 5.70 5.00 -6.19
N SER A 69 4.68 4.46 -6.85
CA SER A 69 4.73 3.12 -7.44
C SER A 69 4.39 3.07 -8.93
N GLY A 70 4.05 4.21 -9.54
CA GLY A 70 3.56 4.28 -10.92
C GLY A 70 2.15 3.72 -11.12
N GLY A 71 1.55 3.14 -10.09
CA GLY A 71 0.16 2.68 -10.09
C GLY A 71 -0.84 3.82 -9.93
N LYS A 72 -2.10 3.54 -10.25
CA LYS A 72 -3.18 4.55 -10.32
C LYS A 72 -3.30 5.37 -9.03
N ASP A 73 -3.24 4.71 -7.88
CA ASP A 73 -3.49 5.36 -6.59
C ASP A 73 -2.33 6.30 -6.21
N SER A 74 -1.08 5.88 -6.39
CA SER A 74 0.08 6.73 -6.10
C SER A 74 0.27 7.84 -7.14
N ALA A 75 -0.05 7.60 -8.42
CA ALA A 75 -0.04 8.62 -9.47
C ALA A 75 -1.10 9.70 -9.23
N PHE A 76 -2.30 9.30 -8.81
CA PHE A 76 -3.35 10.27 -8.49
C PHE A 76 -3.01 11.07 -7.24
N THR A 77 -2.45 10.41 -6.21
CA THR A 77 -1.90 11.13 -5.05
C THR A 77 -0.84 12.15 -5.46
N LEU A 78 0.07 11.80 -6.38
CA LEU A 78 1.07 12.74 -6.86
C LEU A 78 0.44 13.98 -7.51
N ALA A 79 -0.54 13.77 -8.41
CA ALA A 79 -1.28 14.85 -9.04
C ALA A 79 -2.01 15.73 -8.02
N HIS A 80 -2.65 15.14 -7.02
CA HIS A 80 -3.31 15.87 -5.93
C HIS A 80 -2.33 16.71 -5.10
N LEU A 81 -1.16 16.15 -4.74
CA LEU A 81 -0.15 16.87 -3.96
C LEU A 81 0.39 18.10 -4.71
N VAL A 82 0.55 18.00 -6.03
CA VAL A 82 1.03 19.11 -6.86
C VAL A 82 -0.07 20.14 -7.09
N ARG A 83 -1.23 19.71 -7.61
CA ARG A 83 -2.29 20.60 -8.11
C ARG A 83 -3.16 21.20 -7.00
N GLU A 84 -3.57 20.38 -6.04
CA GLU A 84 -4.51 20.77 -4.99
C GLU A 84 -3.79 21.21 -3.71
N ALA A 85 -2.82 20.40 -3.25
CA ALA A 85 -2.11 20.71 -2.01
C ALA A 85 -1.07 21.84 -2.20
N GLY A 86 -0.56 22.06 -3.42
CA GLY A 86 0.48 23.04 -3.71
C GLY A 86 1.84 22.68 -3.08
N LEU A 87 2.08 21.38 -2.89
CA LEU A 87 3.35 20.85 -2.39
C LEU A 87 4.32 20.60 -3.55
N LYS A 88 5.60 20.45 -3.21
CA LYS A 88 6.71 20.16 -4.13
C LYS A 88 7.27 18.78 -3.78
N PRO A 89 6.61 17.70 -4.25
CA PRO A 89 7.00 16.35 -3.89
C PRO A 89 8.29 15.93 -4.62
N LEU A 90 9.07 15.07 -3.97
CA LEU A 90 9.99 14.14 -4.62
C LEU A 90 9.29 12.78 -4.70
N ALA A 91 9.11 12.24 -5.91
CA ALA A 91 8.53 10.92 -6.10
C ALA A 91 9.62 9.85 -5.95
N VAL A 92 9.43 8.89 -5.03
CA VAL A 92 10.41 7.83 -4.77
C VAL A 92 9.80 6.48 -5.09
N LEU A 93 10.36 5.80 -6.09
CA LEU A 93 9.95 4.47 -6.52
C LEU A 93 11.00 3.43 -6.15
N ILE A 94 10.57 2.34 -5.53
CA ILE A 94 11.43 1.19 -5.23
C ILE A 94 11.17 0.11 -6.28
N ASP A 95 12.06 -0.02 -7.25
CA ASP A 95 12.00 -1.06 -8.27
C ASP A 95 12.71 -2.30 -7.75
N HIS A 96 11.93 -3.15 -7.08
CA HIS A 96 12.35 -4.44 -6.54
C HIS A 96 12.29 -5.56 -7.61
N GLY A 97 12.20 -5.21 -8.89
CA GLY A 97 12.21 -6.14 -10.02
C GLY A 97 10.87 -6.80 -10.33
N ALA A 98 9.79 -6.42 -9.64
CA ALA A 98 8.42 -6.87 -9.94
C ALA A 98 7.46 -5.73 -10.33
N ILE A 99 7.96 -4.50 -10.45
CA ILE A 99 7.17 -3.39 -11.01
C ILE A 99 6.98 -3.64 -12.51
N ALA A 100 5.74 -3.55 -12.98
CA ALA A 100 5.42 -3.72 -14.40
C ALA A 100 6.11 -2.64 -15.24
N GLY A 101 6.56 -3.00 -16.45
CA GLY A 101 7.23 -2.06 -17.36
C GLY A 101 6.40 -0.81 -17.62
N GLU A 102 5.10 -0.98 -17.91
CA GLU A 102 4.18 0.15 -18.09
C GLU A 102 4.02 1.01 -16.83
N ALA A 103 4.16 0.45 -15.62
CA ALA A 103 4.13 1.22 -14.38
C ALA A 103 5.39 2.08 -14.20
N LEU A 104 6.56 1.62 -14.66
CA LEU A 104 7.78 2.43 -14.71
C LEU A 104 7.64 3.56 -15.75
N GLU A 105 7.07 3.25 -16.92
CA GLU A 105 6.79 4.25 -17.95
C GLU A 105 5.76 5.30 -17.47
N ASN A 106 4.72 4.85 -16.77
CA ASN A 106 3.77 5.74 -16.10
C ASN A 106 4.47 6.64 -15.07
N ALA A 107 5.41 6.08 -14.30
CA ALA A 107 6.15 6.87 -13.33
C ALA A 107 6.89 8.04 -14.01
N SER A 108 7.58 7.76 -15.11
CA SER A 108 8.27 8.77 -15.92
C SER A 108 7.30 9.79 -16.52
N ARG A 109 6.21 9.35 -17.17
CA ARG A 109 5.24 10.24 -17.83
C ARG A 109 4.52 11.16 -16.85
N VAL A 110 4.00 10.59 -15.75
CA VAL A 110 3.27 11.35 -14.74
C VAL A 110 4.19 12.36 -14.04
N CYS A 111 5.41 11.96 -13.69
CA CYS A 111 6.37 12.90 -13.08
C CYS A 111 6.77 14.00 -14.06
N ALA A 112 7.02 13.69 -15.34
CA ALA A 112 7.32 14.69 -16.36
C ALA A 112 6.15 15.67 -16.58
N ALA A 113 4.91 15.17 -16.65
CA ALA A 113 3.72 15.99 -16.84
C ALA A 113 3.40 16.90 -15.65
N LEU A 114 3.89 16.55 -14.46
CA LEU A 114 3.71 17.32 -13.22
C LEU A 114 4.97 18.11 -12.82
N GLU A 115 6.04 18.05 -13.62
CA GLU A 115 7.35 18.66 -13.33
C GLU A 115 7.92 18.26 -11.95
N VAL A 116 7.85 16.96 -11.65
CA VAL A 116 8.31 16.36 -10.39
C VAL A 116 9.55 15.51 -10.61
N ASP A 117 10.53 15.62 -9.72
CA ASP A 117 11.69 14.73 -9.69
C ASP A 117 11.27 13.29 -9.35
N LEU A 118 11.79 12.32 -10.12
CA LEU A 118 11.61 10.89 -9.90
C LEU A 118 12.93 10.25 -9.46
N LEU A 119 12.98 9.72 -8.23
CA LEU A 119 14.07 8.89 -7.72
C LEU A 119 13.68 7.42 -7.76
N ILE A 120 14.41 6.62 -8.53
CA ILE A 120 14.23 5.16 -8.59
C ILE A 120 15.36 4.48 -7.82
N LEU A 121 15.01 3.75 -6.76
CA LEU A 121 15.94 2.92 -6.01
C LEU A 121 15.73 1.46 -6.39
N LYS A 122 16.82 0.76 -6.72
CA LYS A 122 16.80 -0.66 -7.09
C LYS A 122 17.55 -1.50 -6.05
N PRO A 123 16.84 -2.16 -5.12
CA PRO A 123 17.47 -3.08 -4.18
C PRO A 123 18.14 -4.26 -4.91
N ALA A 124 19.14 -4.88 -4.28
CA ALA A 124 19.76 -6.08 -4.84
C ALA A 124 18.71 -7.18 -5.08
N PRO A 125 18.65 -7.81 -6.28
CA PRO A 125 17.67 -8.85 -6.56
C PRO A 125 17.72 -10.02 -5.58
N SER A 126 18.91 -10.39 -5.11
CA SER A 126 19.11 -11.43 -4.10
C SER A 126 18.43 -11.09 -2.77
N LEU A 127 18.46 -9.82 -2.35
CA LEU A 127 17.75 -9.35 -1.15
C LEU A 127 16.25 -9.59 -1.28
N PHE A 128 15.65 -9.11 -2.37
CA PHE A 128 14.21 -9.16 -2.53
C PHE A 128 13.71 -10.59 -2.69
N ARG A 129 14.45 -11.45 -3.40
CA ARG A 129 14.19 -12.90 -3.44
C ARG A 129 14.17 -13.53 -2.05
N ARG A 130 15.13 -13.20 -1.17
CA ARG A 130 15.12 -13.67 0.23
C ARG A 130 13.87 -13.19 0.97
N LEU A 131 13.48 -11.92 0.81
CA LEU A 131 12.26 -11.39 1.44
C LEU A 131 11.00 -12.11 0.94
N VAL A 132 10.87 -12.38 -0.36
CA VAL A 132 9.73 -13.10 -0.93
C VAL A 132 9.65 -14.52 -0.36
N ARG A 133 10.76 -15.28 -0.39
CA ARG A 133 10.83 -16.62 0.20
C ARG A 133 10.46 -16.63 1.67
N ALA A 134 11.09 -15.77 2.45
CA ALA A 134 10.85 -15.66 3.89
C ALA A 134 9.39 -15.33 4.23
N SER A 135 8.73 -14.53 3.39
CA SER A 135 7.32 -14.19 3.58
C SER A 135 6.40 -15.41 3.51
N LEU A 136 6.83 -16.47 2.82
CA LEU A 136 6.09 -17.73 2.74
C LEU A 136 6.62 -18.75 3.77
N GLU A 137 7.93 -18.83 3.95
CA GLU A 137 8.57 -19.85 4.79
C GLU A 137 8.49 -19.55 6.30
N LEU A 138 8.39 -18.28 6.71
CA LEU A 138 8.47 -17.85 8.12
C LEU A 138 7.16 -17.21 8.61
N PRO A 139 6.24 -17.96 9.24
CA PRO A 139 4.97 -17.42 9.75
C PRO A 139 5.13 -16.26 10.75
N GLU A 140 6.23 -16.24 11.50
CA GLU A 140 6.54 -15.23 12.53
C GLU A 140 6.99 -13.88 11.96
N LEU A 141 7.24 -13.80 10.64
CA LEU A 141 7.72 -12.56 10.00
C LEU A 141 6.68 -11.44 10.11
N HIS A 142 5.39 -11.80 10.02
CA HIS A 142 4.26 -10.87 10.12
C HIS A 142 3.21 -11.38 11.10
N PRO A 143 2.69 -10.51 11.98
CA PRO A 143 1.64 -10.91 12.91
C PRO A 143 0.33 -11.23 12.16
N PRO A 144 -0.50 -12.17 12.66
CA PRO A 144 -1.77 -12.52 12.02
C PRO A 144 -2.71 -11.33 11.76
N SER A 145 -2.66 -10.30 12.61
CA SER A 145 -3.46 -9.07 12.44
C SER A 145 -3.04 -8.25 11.21
N ALA A 146 -1.78 -8.31 10.79
CA ALA A 146 -1.33 -7.65 9.57
C ALA A 146 -1.77 -8.40 8.30
N LEU A 147 -1.79 -9.74 8.37
CA LEU A 147 -2.21 -10.61 7.26
C LEU A 147 -3.70 -10.44 6.89
N ARG A 148 -4.50 -9.84 7.77
CA ARG A 148 -5.90 -9.47 7.47
C ARG A 148 -6.04 -8.35 6.44
N ARG A 149 -4.97 -7.58 6.17
CA ARG A 149 -4.99 -6.38 5.31
C ARG A 149 -4.15 -6.52 4.04
N ALA A 150 -3.23 -7.48 3.99
CA ALA A 150 -2.36 -7.72 2.85
C ALA A 150 -1.72 -9.10 2.92
N SER A 151 -1.23 -9.59 1.77
CA SER A 151 -0.43 -10.82 1.73
C SER A 151 0.92 -10.63 2.43
N ALA A 152 1.52 -11.72 2.90
CA ALA A 152 2.83 -11.67 3.56
C ALA A 152 3.92 -11.08 2.66
N ILE A 153 3.91 -11.44 1.36
CA ILE A 153 4.82 -10.89 0.35
C ILE A 153 4.64 -9.37 0.23
N CYS A 154 3.40 -8.89 0.10
CA CYS A 154 3.12 -7.47 0.03
C CYS A 154 3.52 -6.74 1.32
N LEU A 155 3.30 -7.31 2.50
CA LEU A 155 3.73 -6.72 3.78
C LEU A 155 5.25 -6.57 3.89
N SER A 156 6.02 -7.58 3.47
CA SER A 156 7.48 -7.49 3.42
C SER A 156 7.94 -6.42 2.44
N CYS A 157 7.34 -6.36 1.26
CA CYS A 157 7.64 -5.35 0.25
C CYS A 157 7.31 -3.93 0.73
N ILE A 158 6.12 -3.72 1.31
CA ILE A 158 5.69 -2.43 1.87
C ILE A 158 6.61 -2.01 3.02
N SER A 159 7.07 -2.95 3.85
CA SER A 159 8.04 -2.67 4.92
C SER A 159 9.35 -2.14 4.34
N LEU A 160 9.87 -2.78 3.28
CA LEU A 160 11.08 -2.33 2.59
C LEU A 160 10.88 -0.94 1.97
N ILE A 161 9.76 -0.72 1.28
CA ILE A 161 9.42 0.57 0.67
C ILE A 161 9.36 1.65 1.74
N ASN A 162 8.63 1.43 2.83
CA ASN A 162 8.49 2.42 3.89
C ASN A 162 9.83 2.76 4.55
N ALA A 163 10.72 1.79 4.75
CA ALA A 163 12.05 2.03 5.29
C ALA A 163 12.90 2.90 4.34
N GLN A 164 12.95 2.54 3.05
CA GLN A 164 13.74 3.26 2.04
C GLN A 164 13.22 4.68 1.77
N VAL A 165 11.90 4.85 1.65
CA VAL A 165 11.29 6.17 1.43
C VAL A 165 11.46 7.05 2.69
N THR A 166 11.37 6.47 3.90
CA THR A 166 11.72 7.20 5.14
C THR A 166 13.18 7.66 5.10
N ALA A 167 14.10 6.80 4.64
CA ALA A 167 15.53 7.15 4.52
C ALA A 167 15.73 8.41 3.67
N VAL A 168 15.05 8.46 2.52
CA VAL A 168 15.10 9.60 1.59
C VAL A 168 14.47 10.84 2.20
N ALA A 169 13.32 10.72 2.87
CA ALA A 169 12.68 11.85 3.54
C ALA A 169 13.57 12.51 4.60
N LEU A 170 14.26 11.70 5.42
CA LEU A 170 15.22 12.21 6.40
C LEU A 170 16.41 12.88 5.73
N GLU A 171 16.98 12.27 4.69
CA GLU A 171 18.14 12.78 3.96
C GLU A 171 17.84 14.10 3.23
N LYS A 172 16.64 14.24 2.68
CA LYS A 172 16.17 15.47 2.02
C LYS A 172 15.58 16.49 2.99
N ALA A 173 15.55 16.19 4.29
CA ALA A 173 14.90 17.00 5.32
C ALA A 173 13.44 17.35 4.98
N ALA A 174 12.73 16.44 4.29
CA ALA A 174 11.34 16.67 3.90
C ALA A 174 10.40 16.43 5.09
N PRO A 175 9.57 17.41 5.49
CA PRO A 175 8.68 17.30 6.65
C PRO A 175 7.53 16.29 6.46
N ILE A 176 7.15 16.05 5.21
CA ILE A 176 6.00 15.23 4.83
C ILE A 176 6.46 13.94 4.16
N LEU A 177 5.87 12.82 4.59
CA LEU A 177 5.94 11.52 3.94
C LEU A 177 4.53 11.14 3.45
N ALA A 178 4.30 11.17 2.14
CA ALA A 178 2.99 10.88 1.55
C ALA A 178 2.88 9.43 1.08
N GLY A 179 1.67 8.87 1.17
CA GLY A 179 1.30 7.56 0.63
C GLY A 179 0.00 7.60 -0.17
N GLY A 180 -0.17 6.61 -1.06
CA GLY A 180 -1.37 6.42 -1.89
C GLY A 180 -2.36 5.40 -1.31
N TYR A 181 -2.45 5.28 0.02
CA TYR A 181 -3.32 4.30 0.66
C TYR A 181 -4.80 4.71 0.52
N VAL A 182 -5.66 3.71 0.30
CA VAL A 182 -7.13 3.85 0.25
C VAL A 182 -7.80 3.14 1.43
N SER A 183 -9.09 3.38 1.63
CA SER A 183 -9.84 2.90 2.80
C SER A 183 -9.72 1.40 3.01
N GLY A 184 -9.36 1.00 4.22
CA GLY A 184 -9.14 -0.38 4.66
C GLY A 184 -7.71 -0.89 4.49
N GLN A 185 -6.81 -0.12 3.87
CA GLN A 185 -5.38 -0.49 3.75
C GLN A 185 -4.53 -0.05 4.95
N HIS A 186 -4.95 0.98 5.67
CA HIS A 186 -4.22 1.53 6.83
C HIS A 186 -4.99 1.28 8.13
N PRO A 187 -4.32 0.92 9.24
CA PRO A 187 -4.98 0.90 10.55
C PRO A 187 -5.65 2.25 10.84
N ASP A 188 -6.91 2.21 11.26
CA ASP A 188 -7.76 3.36 11.58
C ASP A 188 -8.05 4.34 10.42
N ASP A 189 -7.61 4.06 9.18
CA ASP A 189 -7.80 4.90 7.98
C ASP A 189 -7.53 6.40 8.20
N ARG A 190 -6.57 6.74 9.09
CA ARG A 190 -6.23 8.13 9.41
C ARG A 190 -5.51 8.82 8.24
N PRO A 191 -6.03 9.92 7.71
CA PRO A 191 -5.39 10.64 6.60
C PRO A 191 -4.11 11.38 7.00
N VAL A 192 -3.96 11.73 8.27
CA VAL A 192 -2.76 12.40 8.81
C VAL A 192 -2.29 11.66 10.06
N LEU A 193 -0.98 11.40 10.13
CA LEU A 193 -0.34 10.82 11.30
C LEU A 193 0.97 11.55 11.58
N ARG A 194 1.09 12.13 12.77
CA ARG A 194 2.32 12.82 13.22
C ARG A 194 3.10 11.88 14.13
N ILE A 195 4.32 11.52 13.71
CA ILE A 195 5.18 10.60 14.46
C ILE A 195 6.42 11.37 14.92
N PRO A 196 6.62 11.55 16.24
CA PRO A 196 7.84 12.13 16.77
C PRO A 196 9.07 11.40 16.23
N LYS A 197 10.12 12.12 15.86
CA LYS A 197 11.29 11.52 15.19
C LYS A 197 11.96 10.41 16.00
N ALA A 198 11.99 10.55 17.33
CA ALA A 198 12.48 9.52 18.25
C ALA A 198 11.62 8.24 18.23
N ALA A 199 10.29 8.39 18.19
CA ALA A 199 9.38 7.26 18.07
C ALA A 199 9.52 6.56 16.71
N LYS A 200 9.67 7.34 15.62
CA LYS A 200 9.90 6.79 14.28
C LYS A 200 11.22 6.02 14.20
N HIS A 201 12.30 6.54 14.80
CA HIS A 201 13.58 5.86 14.91
C HIS A 201 13.43 4.50 15.60
N ARG A 202 12.85 4.49 16.81
CA ARG A 202 12.64 3.28 17.60
C ARG A 202 11.84 2.21 16.86
N LEU A 203 10.75 2.60 16.19
CA LEU A 203 9.93 1.68 15.39
C LEU A 203 10.71 1.11 14.21
N GLY A 204 11.53 1.93 13.55
CA GLY A 204 12.43 1.51 12.47
C GLY A 204 13.48 0.51 12.96
N GLU A 205 14.09 0.76 14.11
CA GLU A 205 15.08 -0.15 14.72
C GLU A 205 14.46 -1.52 15.05
N LEU A 206 13.29 -1.54 15.69
CA LEU A 206 12.58 -2.79 16.01
C LEU A 206 12.24 -3.59 14.75
N GLN A 207 11.80 -2.90 13.69
CA GLN A 207 11.55 -3.54 12.40
C GLN A 207 12.84 -4.11 11.80
N ALA A 208 13.92 -3.31 11.75
CA ALA A 208 15.20 -3.73 11.21
C ALA A 208 15.77 -4.94 11.97
N GLN A 209 15.71 -4.92 13.31
CA GLN A 209 16.13 -6.03 14.17
C GLN A 209 15.31 -7.29 13.92
N ARG A 210 13.98 -7.17 13.72
CA ARG A 210 13.12 -8.33 13.39
C ARG A 210 13.55 -8.97 12.08
N PHE A 211 13.70 -8.17 11.00
CA PHE A 211 14.15 -8.70 9.70
C PHE A 211 15.60 -9.23 9.78
N GLY A 212 16.48 -8.57 10.54
CA GLY A 212 17.86 -9.00 10.75
C GLY A 212 18.00 -10.31 11.49
N LYS A 213 17.21 -10.51 12.56
CA LYS A 213 17.18 -11.77 13.32
C LYS A 213 16.76 -12.95 12.44
N LEU A 214 15.80 -12.74 11.56
CA LEU A 214 15.22 -13.80 10.73
C LEU A 214 15.98 -14.04 9.42
N LEU A 215 16.62 -13.00 8.85
CA LEU A 215 17.16 -13.03 7.49
C LEU A 215 18.62 -12.57 7.37
N GLY A 216 19.26 -12.24 8.49
CA GLY A 216 20.67 -11.87 8.57
C GLY A 216 20.95 -10.37 8.40
N PRO A 217 22.21 -9.97 8.68
CA PRO A 217 22.62 -8.57 8.75
C PRO A 217 22.55 -7.84 7.40
N GLU A 218 22.73 -8.57 6.29
CA GLU A 218 22.60 -7.98 4.95
C GLU A 218 21.17 -7.51 4.66
N VAL A 219 20.16 -8.24 5.16
CA VAL A 219 18.77 -7.81 5.02
C VAL A 219 18.48 -6.64 5.95
N GLN A 220 18.95 -6.74 7.20
CA GLN A 220 18.83 -5.68 8.18
C GLN A 220 19.29 -4.32 7.66
N ALA A 221 20.40 -4.28 6.91
CA ALA A 221 20.97 -3.05 6.36
C ALA A 221 19.98 -2.24 5.48
N TYR A 222 19.00 -2.89 4.84
CA TYR A 222 17.98 -2.21 4.03
C TYR A 222 16.84 -1.60 4.86
N PHE A 223 16.74 -1.96 6.14
CA PHE A 223 15.75 -1.42 7.08
C PHE A 223 16.38 -0.51 8.13
N THR A 224 17.69 -0.65 8.38
CA THR A 224 18.43 0.16 9.33
C THR A 224 18.63 1.58 8.80
N LEU A 225 18.14 2.55 9.55
CA LEU A 225 18.38 3.97 9.33
C LEU A 225 19.32 4.47 10.42
N PRO A 226 20.53 4.98 10.09
CA PRO A 226 21.47 5.46 11.10
C PRO A 226 20.85 6.52 12.01
N GLU A 227 21.11 6.45 13.32
CA GLU A 227 20.60 7.39 14.32
C GLU A 227 20.90 8.86 13.94
N HIS A 228 22.08 9.12 13.37
CA HIS A 228 22.48 10.46 12.97
C HIS A 228 21.49 11.10 11.98
N ARG A 229 20.81 10.31 11.12
CA ARG A 229 19.80 10.84 10.19
C ARG A 229 18.58 11.40 10.93
N TYR A 230 18.26 10.90 12.13
CA TYR A 230 17.18 11.42 12.95
C TYR A 230 17.65 12.59 13.82
N THR A 231 18.88 12.54 14.35
CA THR A 231 19.38 13.63 15.19
C THR A 231 19.62 14.90 14.39
N THR A 232 20.11 14.80 13.14
CA THR A 232 20.31 15.95 12.23
C THR A 232 19.04 16.42 11.53
N TYR A 233 17.98 15.62 11.54
CA TYR A 233 16.70 15.98 10.92
C TYR A 233 16.08 17.19 11.64
N PRO A 234 15.76 18.28 10.92
CA PRO A 234 15.44 19.58 11.53
C PRO A 234 14.03 19.66 12.10
N HIS A 235 13.14 18.73 11.75
CA HIS A 235 11.76 18.73 12.25
C HIS A 235 11.60 17.80 13.47
N PRO A 236 10.74 18.15 14.44
CA PRO A 236 10.53 17.32 15.63
C PRO A 236 9.82 15.99 15.32
N GLU A 237 9.13 15.91 14.19
CA GLU A 237 8.30 14.80 13.78
C GLU A 237 8.31 14.60 12.26
N LEU A 238 7.91 13.42 11.82
CA LEU A 238 7.53 13.15 10.44
C LEU A 238 6.01 13.20 10.35
N THR A 239 5.49 13.98 9.40
CA THR A 239 4.05 14.03 9.13
C THR A 239 3.73 13.09 7.97
N LEU A 240 3.07 11.96 8.28
CA LEU A 240 2.59 11.02 7.28
C LEU A 240 1.22 11.49 6.80
N ILE A 241 1.03 11.55 5.48
CA ILE A 241 -0.26 11.92 4.88
C ILE A 241 -0.73 10.89 3.85
N ASN A 242 -2.04 10.65 3.82
CA ASN A 242 -2.71 9.73 2.90
C ASN A 242 -3.97 10.42 2.35
N PRO A 243 -3.83 11.27 1.32
CA PRO A 243 -4.93 12.15 0.89
C PRO A 243 -6.20 11.40 0.45
N LEU A 244 -6.03 10.21 -0.13
CA LEU A 244 -7.14 9.41 -0.65
C LEU A 244 -8.06 8.84 0.45
N LEU A 245 -7.61 8.79 1.71
CA LEU A 245 -8.44 8.39 2.84
C LEU A 245 -9.47 9.47 3.23
N ALA A 246 -9.18 10.74 2.93
CA ALA A 246 -10.07 11.86 3.22
C ALA A 246 -10.90 12.28 2.00
N THR A 247 -10.41 11.98 0.80
CA THR A 247 -10.99 12.41 -0.48
C THR A 247 -11.25 11.19 -1.35
N PRO A 248 -12.30 10.40 -1.04
CA PRO A 248 -12.67 9.26 -1.86
C PRO A 248 -13.05 9.75 -3.25
N ILE A 249 -12.54 9.06 -4.26
CA ILE A 249 -12.77 9.36 -5.67
C ILE A 249 -13.12 8.05 -6.38
N ALA A 250 -14.12 8.09 -7.25
CA ALA A 250 -14.50 6.94 -8.05
C ALA A 250 -13.33 6.52 -8.95
N GLU A 251 -13.11 5.21 -9.10
CA GLU A 251 -11.98 4.70 -9.89
C GLU A 251 -12.00 5.22 -11.33
N ARG A 252 -13.18 5.33 -11.94
CA ARG A 252 -13.35 5.90 -13.30
C ARG A 252 -12.85 7.34 -13.41
N GLU A 253 -13.18 8.18 -12.42
CA GLU A 253 -12.77 9.59 -12.40
C GLU A 253 -11.27 9.73 -12.19
N LYS A 254 -10.70 8.90 -11.31
CA LYS A 254 -9.26 8.78 -11.09
C LYS A 254 -8.53 8.42 -12.39
N LEU A 255 -9.01 7.40 -13.10
CA LEU A 255 -8.43 6.95 -14.37
C LEU A 255 -8.54 8.01 -15.47
N ALA A 256 -9.65 8.76 -15.53
CA ALA A 256 -9.80 9.86 -16.48
C ALA A 256 -8.79 10.98 -16.22
N ALA A 257 -8.64 11.43 -14.96
CA ALA A 257 -7.65 12.45 -14.60
C ALA A 257 -6.21 12.00 -14.86
N LEU A 258 -5.92 10.71 -14.69
CA LEU A 258 -4.61 10.15 -14.97
C LEU A 258 -4.31 10.00 -16.46
N ALA A 259 -5.33 9.73 -17.28
CA ALA A 259 -5.17 9.64 -18.73
C ALA A 259 -4.67 10.97 -19.34
N GLU A 260 -5.09 12.10 -18.78
CA GLU A 260 -4.58 13.44 -19.15
C GLU A 260 -3.08 13.61 -18.89
N LEU A 261 -2.52 12.86 -17.92
CA LEU A 261 -1.09 12.82 -17.60
C LEU A 261 -0.33 11.77 -18.43
N GLY A 262 -1.00 11.16 -19.42
CA GLY A 262 -0.45 10.08 -20.23
C GLY A 262 -0.33 8.74 -19.48
N TRP A 263 -0.98 8.59 -18.32
CA TRP A 263 -0.99 7.32 -17.60
C TRP A 263 -1.79 6.26 -18.37
N ARG A 264 -1.32 5.01 -18.33
CA ARG A 264 -1.93 3.85 -19.01
C ARG A 264 -2.02 2.68 -18.06
N GLN A 265 -3.09 1.89 -18.13
CA GLN A 265 -3.24 0.71 -17.28
C GLN A 265 -2.14 -0.31 -17.57
N PRO A 266 -1.30 -0.67 -16.58
CA PRO A 266 -0.30 -1.71 -16.78
C PRO A 266 -0.95 -3.08 -17.01
N PRO A 267 -0.55 -3.82 -18.05
CA PRO A 267 -1.00 -5.18 -18.25
C PRO A 267 -0.40 -6.12 -17.20
N GLY A 268 -1.12 -7.20 -16.86
CA GLY A 268 -0.60 -8.26 -15.98
C GLY A 268 -0.46 -7.89 -14.50
N THR A 269 -1.07 -6.79 -14.04
CA THR A 269 -1.07 -6.40 -12.62
C THR A 269 -2.36 -6.77 -11.88
N GLY A 270 -3.21 -7.62 -12.49
CA GLY A 270 -4.43 -8.13 -11.88
C GLY A 270 -5.54 -7.10 -11.69
N ARG A 271 -6.48 -7.45 -10.80
CA ARG A 271 -7.65 -6.61 -10.47
C ARG A 271 -7.44 -5.69 -9.27
N ASN A 272 -6.53 -6.05 -8.36
CA ASN A 272 -6.31 -5.32 -7.11
C ASN A 272 -5.02 -4.49 -7.10
N SER A 273 -4.18 -4.64 -8.13
CA SER A 273 -2.99 -3.82 -8.33
C SER A 273 -3.00 -3.14 -9.70
N SER A 274 -2.20 -2.08 -9.80
CA SER A 274 -1.97 -1.34 -11.05
C SER A 274 -0.49 -1.02 -11.22
N ASN A 275 0.40 -1.77 -10.55
CA ASN A 275 1.84 -1.52 -10.59
C ASN A 275 2.72 -2.78 -10.56
N CYS A 276 2.29 -3.86 -9.92
CA CYS A 276 3.18 -4.94 -9.51
C CYS A 276 2.71 -6.28 -10.08
N LEU A 277 3.61 -6.95 -10.79
CA LEU A 277 3.39 -8.26 -11.40
C LEU A 277 3.33 -9.38 -10.34
N LEU A 278 3.94 -9.18 -9.17
CA LEU A 278 3.95 -10.16 -8.08
C LEU A 278 2.62 -10.21 -7.30
N ASN A 279 1.71 -9.27 -7.53
CA ASN A 279 0.52 -9.11 -6.72
C ASN A 279 -0.41 -10.33 -6.80
N ASP A 280 -0.75 -10.78 -8.00
CA ASP A 280 -1.68 -11.90 -8.20
C ASP A 280 -1.11 -13.21 -7.69
N LEU A 281 0.20 -13.45 -7.89
CA LEU A 281 0.89 -14.59 -7.25
C LEU A 281 0.72 -14.53 -5.72
N ALA A 282 0.92 -13.35 -5.11
CA ALA A 282 0.75 -13.18 -3.68
C ALA A 282 -0.71 -13.32 -3.22
N VAL A 283 -1.69 -12.98 -4.07
CA VAL A 283 -3.12 -13.19 -3.82
C VAL A 283 -3.45 -14.67 -3.79
N ILE A 284 -3.02 -15.45 -4.79
CA ILE A 284 -3.26 -16.91 -4.87
C ILE A 284 -2.68 -17.60 -3.64
N LEU A 285 -1.41 -17.32 -3.33
CA LEU A 285 -0.72 -17.94 -2.19
C LEU A 285 -1.37 -17.57 -0.86
N HIS A 286 -1.84 -16.33 -0.71
CA HIS A 286 -2.55 -15.90 0.48
C HIS A 286 -3.92 -16.58 0.61
N GLN A 287 -4.70 -16.63 -0.47
CA GLN A 287 -6.00 -17.30 -0.48
C GLN A 287 -5.87 -18.78 -0.10
N ARG A 288 -4.89 -19.49 -0.66
CA ARG A 288 -4.66 -20.92 -0.35
C ARG A 288 -4.25 -21.13 1.10
N ARG A 289 -3.35 -20.28 1.61
CA ARG A 289 -2.83 -20.43 2.98
C ARG A 289 -3.84 -20.03 4.06
N HIS A 290 -4.64 -19.00 3.80
CA HIS A 290 -5.47 -18.37 4.84
C HIS A 290 -6.98 -18.53 4.61
N GLY A 291 -7.41 -19.00 3.45
CA GLY A 291 -8.83 -19.23 3.14
C GLY A 291 -9.64 -17.97 2.82
N PHE A 292 -8.99 -16.81 2.65
CA PHE A 292 -9.63 -15.56 2.27
C PHE A 292 -8.72 -14.70 1.40
N HIS A 293 -9.30 -13.76 0.64
CA HIS A 293 -8.58 -12.90 -0.29
C HIS A 293 -7.90 -11.76 0.49
N PRO A 294 -6.62 -11.42 0.25
CA PRO A 294 -5.89 -10.44 1.09
C PRO A 294 -6.50 -9.03 1.05
N TYR A 295 -7.19 -8.69 -0.05
CA TYR A 295 -7.91 -7.41 -0.21
C TYR A 295 -9.34 -7.42 0.35
N VAL A 296 -9.84 -8.54 0.88
CA VAL A 296 -11.27 -8.67 1.21
C VAL A 296 -11.72 -7.68 2.28
N PHE A 297 -10.84 -7.36 3.24
CA PHE A 297 -11.13 -6.40 4.28
C PHE A 297 -11.24 -4.97 3.74
N GLU A 298 -10.31 -4.59 2.85
CA GLU A 298 -10.29 -3.31 2.13
C GLU A 298 -11.55 -3.15 1.26
N VAL A 299 -11.79 -4.12 0.38
CA VAL A 299 -12.92 -4.10 -0.54
C VAL A 299 -14.25 -4.09 0.23
N ALA A 300 -14.36 -4.83 1.34
CA ALA A 300 -15.54 -4.79 2.18
C ALA A 300 -15.74 -3.41 2.86
N ALA A 301 -14.67 -2.72 3.24
CA ALA A 301 -14.73 -1.36 3.76
C ALA A 301 -15.24 -0.37 2.70
N GLN A 302 -14.74 -0.46 1.48
CA GLN A 302 -15.19 0.36 0.34
C GLN A 302 -16.70 0.17 0.07
N VAL A 303 -17.21 -1.07 0.15
CA VAL A 303 -18.66 -1.32 0.04
C VAL A 303 -19.45 -0.68 1.18
N ARG A 304 -19.02 -0.85 2.45
CA ARG A 304 -19.69 -0.21 3.60
C ARG A 304 -19.77 1.30 3.43
N ASN A 305 -18.69 1.88 2.92
CA ASN A 305 -18.53 3.30 2.69
C ASN A 305 -19.27 3.86 1.48
N GLY A 306 -19.90 3.02 0.65
CA GLY A 306 -20.58 3.42 -0.58
C GLY A 306 -19.63 3.81 -1.72
N GLU A 307 -18.35 3.43 -1.64
CA GLU A 307 -17.33 3.71 -2.66
C GLU A 307 -17.32 2.66 -3.77
N LEU A 308 -17.87 1.47 -3.49
CA LEU A 308 -17.92 0.35 -4.42
C LEU A 308 -19.26 -0.37 -4.29
N SER A 309 -19.89 -0.74 -5.41
CA SER A 309 -21.06 -1.62 -5.35
C SER A 309 -20.66 -3.04 -4.94
N ARG A 310 -21.62 -3.80 -4.39
CA ARG A 310 -21.39 -5.20 -4.04
C ARG A 310 -20.95 -6.05 -5.25
N SER A 311 -21.52 -5.82 -6.43
CA SER A 311 -21.17 -6.54 -7.65
C SER A 311 -19.73 -6.26 -8.10
N GLU A 312 -19.30 -5.00 -8.08
CA GLU A 312 -17.92 -4.64 -8.41
C GLU A 312 -16.94 -5.21 -7.38
N ALA A 313 -17.31 -5.21 -6.09
CA ALA A 313 -16.54 -5.81 -5.02
C ALA A 313 -16.31 -7.31 -5.23
N LEU A 314 -17.35 -8.06 -5.60
CA LEU A 314 -17.24 -9.49 -5.90
C LEU A 314 -16.37 -9.74 -7.13
N ALA A 315 -16.51 -8.93 -8.19
CA ALA A 315 -15.66 -9.03 -9.36
C ALA A 315 -14.18 -8.77 -9.02
N LYS A 316 -13.90 -7.75 -8.19
CA LYS A 316 -12.54 -7.43 -7.70
C LYS A 316 -11.92 -8.52 -6.82
N LEU A 317 -12.72 -9.37 -6.18
CA LEU A 317 -12.25 -10.45 -5.31
C LEU A 317 -12.28 -11.83 -5.97
N SER A 318 -12.80 -11.91 -7.20
CA SER A 318 -12.85 -13.17 -7.94
C SER A 318 -11.46 -13.54 -8.48
N LEU A 319 -11.13 -14.81 -8.34
CA LEU A 319 -9.86 -15.41 -8.79
C LEU A 319 -9.99 -16.14 -10.14
N ASP A 320 -11.15 -16.03 -10.80
CA ASP A 320 -11.47 -16.69 -12.08
C ASP A 320 -10.50 -16.37 -13.23
N HIS A 321 -9.86 -15.22 -13.18
CA HIS A 321 -8.89 -14.73 -14.16
C HIS A 321 -7.46 -15.23 -13.91
N LEU A 322 -7.22 -15.97 -12.82
CA LEU A 322 -5.90 -16.39 -12.41
C LEU A 322 -5.71 -17.88 -12.67
N ASP A 323 -4.83 -18.21 -13.60
CA ASP A 323 -4.30 -19.57 -13.77
C ASP A 323 -2.98 -19.69 -12.99
N PRO A 324 -2.87 -20.59 -11.99
CA PRO A 324 -1.61 -20.83 -11.29
C PRO A 324 -0.42 -21.12 -12.22
N ALA A 325 -0.65 -21.75 -13.37
CA ALA A 325 0.40 -22.08 -14.34
C ALA A 325 1.09 -20.82 -14.91
N ASP A 326 0.35 -19.71 -15.06
CA ASP A 326 0.87 -18.44 -15.56
C ASP A 326 1.95 -17.85 -14.64
N PHE A 327 1.93 -18.24 -13.36
CA PHE A 327 2.84 -17.71 -12.34
C PHE A 327 4.09 -18.56 -12.13
N HIS A 328 4.27 -19.70 -12.82
CA HIS A 328 5.44 -20.57 -12.63
C HIS A 328 6.76 -19.87 -12.98
N ALA A 329 6.80 -19.11 -14.07
CA ALA A 329 7.99 -18.34 -14.45
C ALA A 329 8.30 -17.24 -13.44
N LEU A 330 7.26 -16.53 -12.97
CA LEU A 330 7.39 -15.47 -11.98
C LEU A 330 7.84 -16.02 -10.62
N ALA A 331 7.30 -17.16 -10.18
CA ALA A 331 7.72 -17.85 -8.97
C ALA A 331 9.23 -18.14 -9.01
N ARG A 332 9.72 -18.75 -10.10
CA ARG A 332 11.16 -19.02 -10.29
C ARG A 332 12.00 -17.74 -10.28
N GLN A 333 11.54 -16.68 -10.94
CA GLN A 333 12.24 -15.38 -10.95
C GLN A 333 12.47 -14.85 -9.53
N PHE A 334 11.52 -15.06 -8.62
CA PHE A 334 11.62 -14.65 -7.21
C PHE A 334 12.16 -15.73 -6.27
N GLY A 335 12.71 -16.81 -6.83
CA GLY A 335 13.37 -17.88 -6.06
C GLY A 335 12.40 -18.81 -5.32
N LEU A 336 11.15 -18.87 -5.77
CA LEU A 336 10.15 -19.82 -5.28
C LEU A 336 10.16 -21.09 -6.13
N ASP A 337 9.94 -22.24 -5.48
CA ASP A 337 9.64 -23.48 -6.17
C ASP A 337 8.21 -23.41 -6.72
N PRO A 338 7.95 -23.61 -8.03
CA PRO A 338 6.60 -23.56 -8.59
C PRO A 338 5.60 -24.50 -7.92
N SER A 339 6.04 -25.58 -7.27
CA SER A 339 5.15 -26.48 -6.51
C SER A 339 4.36 -25.80 -5.40
N VAL A 340 4.76 -24.60 -4.96
CA VAL A 340 3.94 -23.75 -4.09
C VAL A 340 2.59 -23.35 -4.72
N LEU A 341 2.43 -23.54 -6.03
CA LEU A 341 1.25 -23.29 -6.84
C LEU A 341 0.50 -24.56 -7.25
N ASP A 342 1.01 -25.75 -6.93
CA ASP A 342 0.41 -27.03 -7.32
C ASP A 342 -0.50 -27.67 -6.24
N VAL A 343 -0.61 -27.03 -5.06
CA VAL A 343 -1.37 -27.55 -3.89
C VAL A 343 -2.75 -26.91 -3.72
#